data_AF-A0AAW4Y6G3-F1
#
_entry.id   AF-A0AAW4Y6G3-F1
#
_cell.length_a   1.000
_cell.length_b   1.000
_cell.length_c   1.000
_cell.angle_alpha   90.00
_cell.angle_beta   90.00
_cell.angle_gamma   90.00
#
_symmetry.space_group_name_H-M   'P 1'
#
loop_
_entity.id
_entity.type
_entity.pdbx_description
1 polymer ?
#
loop_
_entity_poly.entity_id
_entity_poly.type
_entity_poly.pdbx_seq_one_letter_code
_entity_poly.pdbx_strand_id
1 'polypeptide(L)'
;MNIETIVNEFETRAGTLLRYYTGLLEHSKVQPCCFKLYNDPFDMGYVIMDGVLYAHVYIKDCKLRKTFELASPKHTEGLIRSIEGHYVGYELHDGKQLSISDMMASHLFEDEYFMYGLQTYAESNNS
;
A
#
# COMPACT_ATOMS: atom_id res chain seq x y z
N MET A 1 -9.14 -19.85 0.16
CA MET A 1 -9.66 -18.47 0.20
C MET A 1 -9.72 -17.99 -1.23
N ASN A 2 -10.89 -17.63 -1.74
CA ASN A 2 -11.03 -17.13 -3.10
C ASN A 2 -10.57 -15.68 -3.14
N ILE A 3 -9.77 -15.32 -4.14
CA ILE A 3 -9.32 -13.94 -4.36
C ILE A 3 -10.32 -13.31 -5.32
N GLU A 4 -11.13 -12.39 -4.83
CA GLU A 4 -12.05 -11.64 -5.67
C GLU A 4 -11.28 -10.61 -6.51
N THR A 5 -11.71 -10.38 -7.76
CA THR A 5 -11.15 -9.33 -8.60
C THR A 5 -12.16 -8.20 -8.71
N ILE A 6 -11.80 -7.04 -8.18
CA ILE A 6 -12.62 -5.84 -8.12
C ILE A 6 -12.21 -4.88 -9.24
N VAL A 7 -13.18 -4.22 -9.86
CA VAL A 7 -12.93 -3.19 -10.88
C VAL A 7 -12.70 -1.84 -10.19
N ASN A 8 -11.84 -0.99 -10.76
CA ASN A 8 -11.65 0.37 -10.26
C ASN A 8 -12.96 1.18 -10.37
N GLU A 9 -13.39 1.75 -9.25
CA GLU A 9 -14.62 2.58 -9.17
C GLU A 9 -14.31 4.08 -9.21
N PHE A 10 -13.04 4.45 -9.05
CA PHE A 10 -12.54 5.81 -9.06
C PHE A 10 -11.34 5.93 -10.01
N GLU A 11 -10.98 7.16 -10.34
CA GLU A 11 -9.77 7.46 -11.12
C GLU A 11 -8.50 6.94 -10.43
N THR A 12 -8.45 6.99 -9.09
CA THR A 12 -7.33 6.47 -8.31
C THR A 12 -7.66 5.12 -7.66
N ARG A 13 -6.67 4.21 -7.66
CA ARG A 13 -6.75 2.95 -6.89
C ARG A 13 -6.89 3.22 -5.40
N ALA A 14 -6.22 4.26 -4.87
CA ALA A 14 -6.34 4.67 -3.48
C ALA A 14 -7.80 5.00 -3.08
N GLY A 15 -8.57 5.66 -3.96
CA GLY A 15 -10.00 5.90 -3.75
C GLY A 15 -10.81 4.61 -3.68
N THR A 16 -10.59 3.70 -4.63
CA THR A 16 -11.26 2.38 -4.63
C THR A 16 -10.91 1.60 -3.36
N LEU A 17 -9.63 1.54 -2.98
CA LEU A 17 -9.18 0.87 -1.76
C LEU A 17 -9.81 1.48 -0.50
N LEU A 18 -9.89 2.80 -0.39
CA LEU A 18 -10.48 3.46 0.77
C LEU A 18 -11.98 3.13 0.91
N ARG A 19 -12.73 3.11 -0.21
CA ARG A 19 -14.14 2.70 -0.21
C ARG A 19 -14.32 1.25 0.21
N TYR A 20 -13.54 0.33 -0.35
CA TYR A 20 -13.63 -1.09 -0.01
C TYR A 20 -13.18 -1.37 1.42
N TYR A 21 -12.10 -0.73 1.87
CA TYR A 21 -11.62 -0.83 3.25
C TYR A 21 -12.68 -0.43 4.27
N THR A 22 -13.29 0.74 4.10
CA THR A 22 -14.34 1.23 5.01
C THR A 22 -15.60 0.38 4.94
N GLY A 23 -15.99 -0.09 3.75
CA GLY A 23 -17.15 -0.97 3.57
C GLY A 23 -16.98 -2.38 4.17
N LEU A 24 -15.76 -2.91 4.16
CA LEU A 24 -15.45 -4.26 4.68
C LEU A 24 -14.91 -4.23 6.13
N LEU A 25 -14.78 -3.06 6.74
CA LEU A 25 -14.11 -2.89 8.03
C LEU A 25 -14.71 -3.77 9.14
N GLU A 26 -16.03 -3.69 9.34
CA GLU A 26 -16.71 -4.48 10.38
C GLU A 26 -16.71 -5.98 10.06
N HIS A 27 -16.86 -6.35 8.78
CA HIS A 27 -16.82 -7.75 8.37
C HIS A 27 -15.44 -8.37 8.62
N SER A 28 -14.37 -7.59 8.41
CA SER A 28 -12.98 -8.05 8.54
C SER A 28 -12.58 -8.47 9.96
N LYS A 29 -13.32 -8.03 10.99
CA LYS A 29 -13.10 -8.42 12.39
C LYS A 29 -13.53 -9.87 12.67
N VAL A 30 -14.43 -10.41 11.85
CA VAL A 30 -14.93 -11.78 11.98
C VAL A 30 -14.30 -12.69 10.94
N GLN A 31 -14.09 -12.20 9.72
CA GLN A 31 -13.58 -12.99 8.60
C GLN A 31 -12.60 -12.16 7.75
N PRO A 32 -11.37 -12.66 7.50
CA PRO A 32 -10.45 -11.99 6.59
C PRO A 32 -11.01 -11.88 5.18
N CYS A 33 -10.86 -10.69 4.58
CA CYS A 33 -11.25 -10.39 3.20
C CYS A 33 -10.02 -10.31 2.31
N CYS A 34 -10.07 -10.87 1.11
CA CYS A 34 -8.93 -10.86 0.18
C CYS A 34 -9.38 -10.59 -1.25
N PHE A 35 -8.68 -9.67 -1.92
CA PHE A 35 -9.03 -9.25 -3.27
C PHE A 35 -7.83 -8.73 -4.05
N LYS A 36 -8.01 -8.56 -5.36
CA LYS A 36 -7.14 -7.84 -6.28
C LYS A 36 -7.92 -6.76 -7.01
N LEU A 37 -7.24 -5.71 -7.46
CA LEU A 37 -7.82 -4.75 -8.40
C LEU A 37 -7.51 -5.17 -9.84
N TYR A 38 -8.54 -5.12 -10.70
CA TYR A 38 -8.40 -5.43 -12.11
C TYR A 38 -7.42 -4.46 -12.78
N ASN A 39 -6.45 -5.01 -13.52
CA ASN A 39 -5.37 -4.25 -14.17
C ASN A 39 -4.60 -3.31 -13.22
N ASP A 40 -4.35 -3.72 -11.98
CA ASP A 40 -3.42 -3.00 -11.11
C ASP A 40 -1.99 -3.05 -11.71
N PRO A 41 -1.38 -1.91 -12.08
CA PRO A 41 -0.03 -1.89 -12.64
C PRO A 41 1.05 -2.37 -11.66
N PHE A 42 0.74 -2.44 -10.36
CA PHE A 42 1.65 -2.98 -9.34
C PHE A 42 1.35 -4.45 -8.99
N ASP A 43 0.34 -5.07 -9.60
CA ASP A 43 -0.15 -6.43 -9.32
C ASP A 43 -0.20 -6.76 -7.83
N MET A 44 -0.87 -5.90 -7.03
CA MET A 44 -0.96 -6.11 -5.60
C MET A 44 -2.06 -7.11 -5.23
N GLY A 45 -1.79 -7.92 -4.22
CA GLY A 45 -2.80 -8.63 -3.44
C GLY A 45 -3.15 -7.82 -2.19
N TYR A 46 -4.45 -7.61 -1.95
CA TYR A 46 -4.97 -6.87 -0.80
C TYR A 46 -5.66 -7.80 0.18
N VAL A 47 -5.43 -7.56 1.47
CA VAL A 47 -6.03 -8.32 2.57
C VAL A 47 -6.55 -7.35 3.61
N ILE A 48 -7.82 -7.48 4.01
CA ILE A 48 -8.35 -6.78 5.19
C ILE A 48 -8.59 -7.82 6.26
N MET A 49 -7.90 -7.68 7.39
CA MET A 49 -7.97 -8.61 8.50
C MET A 49 -7.91 -7.85 9.81
N ASP A 50 -8.83 -8.18 10.72
CA ASP A 50 -8.91 -7.56 12.04
C ASP A 50 -8.97 -6.02 11.99
N GLY A 51 -9.73 -5.48 11.03
CA GLY A 51 -9.89 -4.05 10.85
C GLY A 51 -8.71 -3.32 10.21
N VAL A 52 -7.69 -4.02 9.71
CA VAL A 52 -6.51 -3.42 9.08
C VAL A 52 -6.38 -3.87 7.63
N LEU A 53 -6.12 -2.93 6.72
CA LEU A 53 -5.82 -3.20 5.31
C LEU A 53 -4.31 -3.39 5.12
N TYR A 54 -3.95 -4.52 4.53
CA TYR A 54 -2.59 -4.87 4.13
C TYR A 54 -2.51 -5.08 2.62
N ALA A 55 -1.31 -4.89 2.07
CA ALA A 55 -0.99 -5.22 0.70
C ALA A 55 0.39 -5.84 0.54
N HIS A 56 0.59 -6.50 -0.60
CA HIS A 56 1.89 -6.91 -1.09
C HIS A 56 1.85 -7.01 -2.62
N VAL A 57 2.97 -6.75 -3.27
CA VAL A 57 3.14 -7.05 -4.71
C VAL A 57 3.16 -8.57 -4.87
N TYR A 58 2.43 -9.08 -5.87
CA TYR A 58 2.49 -10.49 -6.22
C TYR A 58 3.86 -10.83 -6.81
N ILE A 59 4.60 -11.68 -6.11
CA ILE A 59 5.90 -12.18 -6.56
C ILE A 59 5.76 -13.66 -6.87
N LYS A 60 5.87 -14.01 -8.15
CA LYS A 60 5.87 -15.41 -8.58
C LYS A 60 7.02 -16.15 -7.89
N ASP A 61 6.75 -17.38 -7.45
CA ASP A 61 7.74 -18.29 -6.85
C ASP A 61 8.34 -17.84 -5.49
N CYS A 62 7.78 -16.82 -4.85
CA CYS A 62 8.13 -16.41 -3.48
C CYS A 62 6.98 -16.69 -2.50
N LYS A 63 7.21 -17.53 -1.48
CA LYS A 63 6.25 -17.70 -0.38
C LYS A 63 6.35 -16.48 0.54
N LEU A 64 5.43 -15.54 0.34
CA LEU A 64 5.37 -14.30 1.10
C LEU A 64 5.17 -14.59 2.60
N ARG A 65 6.09 -14.05 3.41
CA ARG A 65 6.04 -14.09 4.88
C ARG A 65 5.63 -12.76 5.50
N LYS A 66 5.63 -11.67 4.70
CA LYS A 66 5.36 -10.30 5.17
C LYS A 66 4.39 -9.61 4.22
N THR A 67 3.47 -8.86 4.82
CA THR A 67 2.56 -7.93 4.15
C THR A 67 2.74 -6.56 4.79
N PHE A 68 2.41 -5.49 4.06
CA PHE A 68 2.62 -4.11 4.50
C PHE A 68 1.26 -3.48 4.79
N GLU A 69 1.14 -2.83 5.96
CA GLU A 69 -0.07 -2.09 6.32
C GLU A 69 -0.25 -0.87 5.40
N LEU A 70 -1.45 -0.70 4.86
CA LEU A 70 -1.85 0.47 4.07
C LEU A 70 -2.80 1.39 4.83
N ALA A 71 -3.66 0.83 5.70
CA ALA A 71 -4.58 1.61 6.51
C ALA A 71 -5.05 0.82 7.74
N SER A 72 -5.30 1.55 8.82
CA SER A 72 -5.98 1.08 10.03
C SER A 72 -7.07 2.07 10.45
N PRO A 73 -7.97 1.75 11.41
CA PRO A 73 -9.21 2.52 11.59
C PRO A 73 -8.98 4.00 11.93
N LYS A 74 -7.84 4.33 12.52
CA LYS A 74 -7.44 5.69 12.86
C LYS A 74 -6.37 6.26 11.92
N HIS A 75 -5.81 5.43 11.03
CA HIS A 75 -4.74 5.82 10.12
C HIS A 75 -5.13 5.50 8.67
N THR A 76 -5.87 6.42 8.05
CA THR A 76 -6.29 6.35 6.64
C THR A 76 -5.70 7.48 5.79
N GLU A 77 -4.97 8.40 6.44
CA GLU A 77 -4.33 9.57 5.84
C GLU A 77 -3.34 9.19 4.75
N GLY A 78 -2.69 8.03 4.81
CA GLY A 78 -1.79 7.56 3.75
C GLY A 78 -2.53 7.36 2.42
N LEU A 79 -3.71 6.72 2.46
CA LEU A 79 -4.56 6.54 1.28
C LEU A 79 -5.14 7.89 0.82
N ILE A 80 -5.63 8.71 1.74
CA ILE A 80 -6.21 10.03 1.41
C ILE A 80 -5.17 10.95 0.76
N ARG A 81 -3.97 11.05 1.35
CA ARG A 81 -2.85 11.81 0.78
C ARG A 81 -2.38 11.26 -0.56
N SER A 82 -2.53 9.96 -0.82
CA SER A 82 -2.23 9.39 -2.14
C SER A 82 -3.26 9.79 -3.20
N ILE A 83 -4.53 10.00 -2.80
CA ILE A 83 -5.56 10.54 -3.68
C ILE A 83 -5.23 12.01 -4.01
N GLU A 84 -4.95 12.83 -3.00
CA GLU A 84 -4.59 14.24 -3.22
C GLU A 84 -3.29 14.39 -4.03
N GLY A 85 -2.24 13.69 -3.61
CA GLY A 85 -0.92 13.74 -4.24
C GLY A 85 -0.90 13.20 -5.67
N HIS A 86 -1.87 12.37 -6.06
CA HIS A 86 -2.06 11.99 -7.47
C HIS A 86 -2.34 13.20 -8.36
N TYR A 87 -3.14 14.16 -7.88
CA TYR A 87 -3.55 15.32 -8.67
C TYR A 87 -2.58 16.49 -8.54
N VAL A 88 -2.10 16.77 -7.32
CA VAL A 88 -1.33 17.99 -7.03
C VAL A 88 0.13 17.74 -6.64
N GLY A 89 0.53 16.47 -6.46
CA GLY A 89 1.84 16.13 -5.93
C GLY A 89 1.99 16.47 -4.45
N TYR A 90 3.22 16.70 -4.01
CA TYR A 90 3.60 16.94 -2.62
C TYR A 90 4.52 18.15 -2.52
N GLU A 91 4.19 19.07 -1.63
CA GLU A 91 5.05 20.19 -1.27
C GLU A 91 5.96 19.77 -0.11
N LEU A 92 7.27 19.79 -0.34
CA LEU A 92 8.28 19.55 0.67
C LEU A 92 8.49 20.80 1.54
N HIS A 93 8.98 20.60 2.77
CA HIS A 93 9.26 21.70 3.69
C HIS A 93 10.33 22.69 3.19
N ASP A 94 11.15 22.30 2.21
CA ASP A 94 12.12 23.16 1.52
C ASP A 94 11.49 23.96 0.36
N GLY A 95 10.16 23.86 0.17
CA GLY A 95 9.38 24.56 -0.84
C GLY A 95 9.38 23.90 -2.22
N LYS A 96 9.96 22.71 -2.38
CA LYS A 96 9.91 21.97 -3.65
C LYS A 96 8.57 21.26 -3.81
N GLN A 97 8.03 21.29 -5.03
CA GLN A 97 6.90 20.47 -5.43
C GLN A 97 7.38 19.21 -6.14
N LEU A 98 6.94 18.04 -5.70
CA LEU A 98 7.23 16.75 -6.34
C LEU A 98 5.95 16.07 -6.80
N SER A 99 5.99 15.42 -7.96
CA SER A 99 4.91 14.50 -8.35
C SER A 99 4.86 13.29 -7.42
N ILE A 100 3.75 12.56 -7.39
CA ILE A 100 3.67 11.30 -6.63
C ILE A 100 4.70 10.25 -7.08
N SER A 101 5.05 10.25 -8.37
CA SER A 101 6.07 9.36 -8.92
C SER A 101 7.47 9.75 -8.45
N ASP A 102 7.80 11.04 -8.47
CA ASP A 102 9.11 11.52 -7.99
C ASP A 102 9.24 11.36 -6.48
N MET A 103 8.15 11.56 -5.73
CA MET A 103 8.11 11.27 -4.29
C MET A 103 8.41 9.80 -4.00
N MET A 104 7.76 8.88 -4.74
CA MET A 104 8.04 7.45 -4.63
C MET A 104 9.49 7.12 -5.00
N ALA A 105 10.00 7.71 -6.09
CA ALA A 105 11.37 7.49 -6.53
C ALA A 105 12.40 7.97 -5.49
N SER A 106 12.18 9.13 -4.88
CA SER A 106 13.05 9.68 -3.85
C SER A 106 13.09 8.77 -2.62
N HIS A 107 11.93 8.30 -2.14
CA HIS A 107 11.88 7.35 -1.02
C HIS A 107 12.51 6.00 -1.32
N LEU A 108 12.44 5.52 -2.57
CA LEU A 108 12.94 4.20 -2.93
C LEU A 108 14.43 4.19 -3.25
N PHE A 109 14.95 5.26 -3.86
CA PHE A 109 16.30 5.27 -4.45
C PHE A 109 17.24 6.32 -3.84
N GLU A 110 16.71 7.36 -3.19
CA GLU A 110 17.50 8.50 -2.70
C GLU A 110 17.57 8.58 -1.16
N ASP A 111 16.97 7.61 -0.46
CA ASP A 111 16.97 7.54 1.00
C ASP A 111 18.08 6.61 1.51
N GLU A 112 19.16 7.21 2.03
CA GLU A 112 20.30 6.48 2.60
C GLU A 112 19.95 5.69 3.87
N TYR A 113 18.99 6.18 4.66
CA TYR A 113 18.55 5.52 5.88
C TYR A 113 17.78 4.24 5.56
N PHE A 114 16.95 4.29 4.51
CA PHE A 114 16.27 3.11 3.99
C PHE A 114 17.27 2.05 3.52
N MET A 115 18.29 2.43 2.77
CA MET A 115 19.32 1.52 2.28
C MET A 115 20.14 0.89 3.43
N TYR A 116 20.51 1.68 4.44
CA TYR A 116 21.16 1.18 5.64
C TYR A 116 20.28 0.13 6.36
N GLY A 117 18.98 0.41 6.51
CA GLY A 117 18.03 -0.53 7.12
C GLY A 117 17.90 -1.85 6.35
N LEU A 118 17.94 -1.83 5.02
CA LEU A 118 17.93 -3.05 4.20
C LEU A 118 19.18 -3.90 4.42
N GLN A 119 20.36 -3.28 4.55
CA GLN A 119 21.59 -4.00 4.86
C GLN A 119 21.50 -4.70 6.23
N THR A 120 21.09 -3.98 7.27
CA THR A 120 20.92 -4.55 8.62
C THR A 120 19.88 -5.68 8.64
N TYR A 121 18.82 -5.57 7.84
CA TYR A 121 17.81 -6.62 7.72
C TYR A 121 18.39 -7.92 7.14
N ALA A 122 19.24 -7.83 6.12
CA ALA A 122 19.89 -9.02 5.54
C ALA A 122 20.89 -9.66 6.51
N GLU A 123 21.70 -8.85 7.19
CA GLU A 123 22.70 -9.32 8.15
C GLU A 123 22.07 -10.04 9.36
N SER A 124 20.94 -9.54 9.85
CA SER A 124 20.23 -10.12 11.02
C SER A 124 19.42 -11.39 10.73
N ASN A 125 19.06 -11.66 9.47
CA ASN A 125 18.29 -12.86 9.09
C ASN A 125 19.16 -14.02 8.57
N ASN A 126 20.48 -13.83 8.49
CA ASN A 126 21.46 -14.86 8.09
C ASN A 126 22.18 -15.50 9.30
N SER A 127 21.76 -15.20 10.54
CA SER A 127 22.21 -15.84 11.77
C SER A 127 21.23 -16.90 12.28
#